data_AF-A0A8S0G3X1-F1
#
_entry.id   AF-A0A8S0G3X1-F1
#
_cell.length_a   1.000
_cell.length_b   1.000
_cell.length_c   1.000
_cell.angle_alpha   90.00
_cell.angle_beta   90.00
_cell.angle_gamma   90.00
#
_symmetry.space_group_name_H-M   'P 1'
#
loop_
_entity.id
_entity.type
_entity.pdbx_description
1 polymer ?
#
loop_
_entity_poly.entity_id
_entity_poly.type
_entity_poly.pdbx_seq_one_letter_code
_entity_poly.pdbx_strand_id
1 'polypeptide(L)'
;MNLTWAQVGGILKYTRPAWWRGETPETHHYLMKKPGYYLSEEAYIARLRKELNLALYSRFPLTWIMEAADDISYCVADLEDAVEKRIFTVEQLYHHLHEAWGQHEKGSLFSLVVENAWEKSRSNSLSRSTEDQFFMYLRVNTLNKLVPYAAQRFIDNLPAIFAGTF
;
A
#
# COMPACT_ATOMS: atom_id res chain seq x y z
N MET A 1 -12.50 13.61 -17.30
CA MET A 1 -13.39 13.29 -16.16
C MET A 1 -13.49 14.52 -15.27
N ASN A 2 -14.64 14.80 -14.65
CA ASN A 2 -14.84 15.94 -13.76
C ASN A 2 -14.79 15.48 -12.28
N LEU A 3 -13.62 15.06 -11.84
CA LEU A 3 -13.40 14.53 -10.48
C LEU A 3 -13.40 15.68 -9.45
N THR A 4 -13.80 15.37 -8.22
CA THR A 4 -13.72 16.34 -7.12
C THR A 4 -12.25 16.61 -6.77
N TRP A 5 -11.98 17.76 -6.14
CA TRP A 5 -10.63 18.09 -5.68
C TRP A 5 -10.06 17.03 -4.75
N ALA A 6 -10.86 16.48 -3.84
CA ALA A 6 -10.44 15.41 -2.94
C ALA A 6 -10.06 14.13 -3.68
N GLN A 7 -10.80 13.76 -4.74
CA GLN A 7 -10.45 12.61 -5.56
C GLN A 7 -9.11 12.81 -6.28
N VAL A 8 -8.90 14.00 -6.88
CA VAL A 8 -7.65 14.27 -7.59
C VAL A 8 -6.47 14.45 -6.62
N GLY A 9 -6.71 15.04 -5.45
CA GLY A 9 -5.74 15.11 -4.37
C GLY A 9 -5.31 13.71 -3.91
N GLY A 10 -6.27 12.80 -3.74
CA GLY A 10 -6.03 11.41 -3.35
C GLY A 10 -5.06 10.70 -4.29
N ILE A 11 -5.21 10.86 -5.60
CA ILE A 11 -4.36 10.21 -6.60
C ILE A 11 -2.98 10.86 -6.77
N LEU A 12 -2.77 12.10 -6.29
CA LEU A 12 -1.51 12.83 -6.43
C LEU A 12 -0.47 12.33 -5.42
N LYS A 13 0.11 11.16 -5.71
CA LYS A 13 1.16 10.53 -4.91
C LYS A 13 2.39 11.45 -4.78
N TYR A 14 3.01 11.77 -5.91
CA TYR A 14 4.19 12.64 -5.90
C TYR A 14 3.82 14.08 -6.21
N THR A 15 4.57 15.02 -5.65
CA THR A 15 4.23 16.45 -5.71
C THR A 15 5.30 17.27 -6.42
N ARG A 16 6.36 16.63 -6.95
CA ARG A 16 7.39 17.30 -7.73
C ARG A 16 6.87 17.64 -9.13
N PRO A 17 6.98 18.91 -9.58
CA PRO A 17 6.77 19.25 -10.98
C PRO A 17 7.79 18.53 -11.88
N ALA A 18 7.36 17.98 -13.02
CA ALA A 18 8.24 17.21 -13.90
C ALA A 18 9.46 17.99 -14.43
N TRP A 19 9.38 19.32 -14.45
CA TRP A 19 10.44 20.23 -14.90
C TRP A 19 11.32 20.77 -13.77
N TRP A 20 11.11 20.33 -12.53
CA TRP A 20 11.95 20.72 -11.40
C TRP A 20 13.38 20.22 -11.60
N ARG A 21 14.36 21.15 -11.54
CA ARG A 21 15.80 20.86 -11.71
C ARG A 21 16.64 21.15 -10.46
N GLY A 22 16.04 21.72 -9.42
CA GLY A 22 16.74 22.05 -8.18
C GLY A 22 16.87 20.84 -7.25
N GLU A 23 17.59 21.03 -6.14
CA GLU A 23 17.60 20.06 -5.05
C GLU A 23 16.20 19.96 -4.41
N THR A 24 15.85 18.76 -3.98
CA THR A 24 14.60 18.54 -3.25
C THR A 24 14.81 18.92 -1.78
N PRO A 25 13.92 19.73 -1.17
CA PRO A 25 14.00 20.00 0.26
C PRO A 25 14.01 18.69 1.06
N GLU A 26 14.87 18.59 2.07
CA GLU A 26 14.97 17.38 2.90
C GLU A 26 13.61 16.99 3.49
N THR A 27 12.83 17.99 3.91
CA THR A 27 11.46 17.83 4.45
C THR A 27 10.46 17.22 3.47
N HIS A 28 10.76 17.22 2.16
CA HIS A 28 9.87 16.74 1.10
C HIS A 28 10.53 15.68 0.21
N HIS A 29 11.67 15.12 0.61
CA HIS A 29 12.45 14.20 -0.23
C HIS A 29 11.62 12.99 -0.71
N TYR A 30 10.78 12.41 0.15
CA TYR A 30 9.87 11.32 -0.24
C TYR A 30 8.83 11.77 -1.29
N LEU A 31 8.13 12.88 -1.01
CA LEU A 31 7.05 13.41 -1.85
C LEU A 31 7.56 13.90 -3.21
N MET A 32 8.81 14.36 -3.26
CA MET A 32 9.45 14.87 -4.47
C MET A 32 10.39 13.85 -5.14
N LYS A 33 10.37 12.58 -4.74
CA LYS A 33 11.24 11.53 -5.31
C LYS A 33 11.02 11.34 -6.82
N LYS A 34 9.76 11.38 -7.27
CA LYS A 34 9.37 11.20 -8.68
C LYS A 34 8.52 12.39 -9.17
N PRO A 35 8.45 12.63 -10.49
CA PRO A 35 7.49 13.60 -11.04
C PRO A 35 6.05 13.22 -10.71
N GLY A 36 5.25 14.20 -10.31
CA GLY A 36 3.82 14.04 -10.01
C GLY A 36 2.88 14.62 -11.06
N TYR A 37 3.32 15.65 -11.80
CA TYR A 37 2.51 16.35 -12.79
C TYR A 37 3.40 17.08 -13.83
N TYR A 38 2.86 17.33 -15.03
CA TYR A 38 3.54 18.04 -16.11
C TYR A 38 3.19 19.53 -16.14
N LEU A 39 3.93 20.27 -16.96
CA LEU A 39 3.81 21.73 -17.07
C LEU A 39 2.40 22.14 -17.48
N SER A 40 1.75 21.35 -18.34
CA SER A 40 0.37 21.53 -18.74
C SER A 40 -0.63 21.50 -17.56
N GLU A 41 -0.31 20.81 -16.46
CA GLU A 41 -1.18 20.74 -15.28
C GLU A 41 -0.82 21.76 -14.19
N GLU A 42 0.19 22.61 -14.37
CA GLU A 42 0.66 23.53 -13.34
C GLU A 42 -0.47 24.39 -12.76
N ALA A 43 -1.25 25.05 -13.63
CA ALA A 43 -2.36 25.91 -13.23
C ALA A 43 -3.46 25.10 -12.52
N TYR A 44 -3.72 23.87 -12.97
CA TYR A 44 -4.70 22.98 -12.37
C TYR A 44 -4.28 22.55 -10.96
N ILE A 45 -3.03 22.12 -10.79
CA ILE A 45 -2.47 21.70 -9.50
C ILE A 45 -2.36 22.89 -8.54
N ALA A 46 -2.02 24.09 -9.03
CA ALA A 46 -2.05 25.30 -8.22
C ALA A 46 -3.45 25.59 -7.68
N ARG A 47 -4.49 25.43 -8.51
CA ARG A 47 -5.88 25.56 -8.07
C ARG A 47 -6.27 24.45 -7.09
N LEU A 48 -5.95 23.19 -7.38
CA LEU A 48 -6.22 22.06 -6.48
C LEU A 48 -5.65 22.30 -5.09
N ARG A 49 -4.38 22.75 -4.99
CA ARG A 49 -3.76 23.08 -3.70
C ARG A 49 -4.50 24.18 -2.97
N LYS A 50 -4.94 25.23 -3.68
CA LYS A 50 -5.72 26.33 -3.10
C LYS A 50 -7.04 25.83 -2.53
N GLU A 51 -7.79 25.06 -3.30
CA GLU A 51 -9.14 24.57 -2.91
C GLU A 51 -9.07 23.55 -1.76
N LEU A 52 -7.96 22.80 -1.65
CA LEU A 52 -7.71 21.84 -0.57
C LEU A 52 -6.88 22.40 0.60
N ASN A 53 -6.50 23.69 0.54
CA ASN A 53 -5.62 24.34 1.51
C ASN A 53 -4.30 23.56 1.77
N LEU A 54 -3.66 23.10 0.70
CA LEU A 54 -2.40 22.36 0.77
C LEU A 54 -1.20 23.30 0.62
N ALA A 55 -0.20 23.10 1.47
CA ALA A 55 1.09 23.74 1.32
C ALA A 55 1.83 23.25 0.06
N LEU A 56 2.85 24.00 -0.36
CA LEU A 56 3.63 23.66 -1.55
C LEU A 56 4.33 22.32 -1.35
N TYR A 57 4.25 21.45 -2.36
CA TYR A 57 4.79 20.09 -2.36
C TYR A 57 4.20 19.12 -1.31
N SER A 58 3.23 19.56 -0.51
CA SER A 58 2.49 18.66 0.37
C SER A 58 1.44 17.88 -0.41
N ARG A 59 1.11 16.70 0.09
CA ARG A 59 0.08 15.83 -0.47
C ARG A 59 -1.23 15.94 0.27
N PHE A 60 -2.31 15.52 -0.37
CA PHE A 60 -3.60 15.39 0.29
C PHE A 60 -3.56 14.23 1.31
N PRO A 61 -4.11 14.37 2.53
CA PRO A 61 -4.01 13.33 3.56
C PRO A 61 -4.45 11.93 3.10
N LEU A 62 -5.57 11.82 2.36
CA LEU A 62 -6.09 10.52 1.94
C LEU A 62 -5.18 9.76 0.96
N THR A 63 -4.18 10.42 0.36
CA THR A 63 -3.17 9.75 -0.46
C THR A 63 -2.38 8.70 0.34
N TRP A 64 -2.19 8.90 1.65
CA TRP A 64 -1.54 7.89 2.51
C TRP A 64 -2.37 6.61 2.65
N ILE A 65 -3.69 6.75 2.76
CA ILE A 65 -4.60 5.60 2.81
C ILE A 65 -4.64 4.89 1.46
N MET A 66 -4.66 5.66 0.36
CA MET A 66 -4.62 5.10 -0.99
C MET A 66 -3.34 4.29 -1.23
N GLU A 67 -2.17 4.83 -0.85
CA GLU A 67 -0.91 4.08 -0.96
C GLU A 67 -0.90 2.80 -0.12
N ALA A 68 -1.36 2.87 1.14
CA ALA A 68 -1.44 1.68 1.97
C ALA A 68 -2.39 0.62 1.38
N ALA A 69 -3.49 1.05 0.77
CA ALA A 69 -4.41 0.14 0.08
C ALA A 69 -3.77 -0.53 -1.14
N ASP A 70 -3.03 0.24 -1.95
CA ASP A 70 -2.28 -0.29 -3.10
C ASP A 70 -1.25 -1.32 -2.62
N ASP A 71 -0.42 -0.97 -1.63
CA ASP A 71 0.64 -1.84 -1.11
C ASP A 71 0.05 -3.17 -0.56
N ILE A 72 -1.02 -3.10 0.24
CA ILE A 72 -1.70 -4.30 0.78
C ILE A 72 -2.27 -5.18 -0.34
N SER A 73 -2.89 -4.57 -1.35
CA SER A 73 -3.56 -5.30 -2.43
C SER A 73 -2.55 -6.00 -3.34
N TYR A 74 -1.51 -5.28 -3.77
CA TYR A 74 -0.48 -5.82 -4.66
C TYR A 74 0.38 -6.88 -3.97
N CYS A 75 0.69 -6.74 -2.68
CA CYS A 75 1.47 -7.75 -1.96
C CYS A 75 0.83 -9.15 -2.00
N VAL A 76 -0.50 -9.26 -1.95
CA VAL A 76 -1.19 -10.56 -2.01
C VAL A 76 -1.38 -11.01 -3.46
N ALA A 77 -1.80 -10.09 -4.34
CA ALA A 77 -2.08 -10.40 -5.74
C ALA A 77 -0.83 -10.88 -6.48
N ASP A 78 0.34 -10.25 -6.27
CA ASP A 78 1.58 -10.64 -6.95
C ASP A 78 2.05 -12.04 -6.54
N LEU A 79 1.79 -12.46 -5.30
CA LEU A 79 2.10 -13.81 -4.82
C LEU A 79 1.16 -14.86 -5.42
N GLU A 80 -0.12 -14.54 -5.54
CA GLU A 80 -1.15 -15.39 -6.17
C GLU A 80 -0.81 -15.60 -7.66
N ASP A 81 -0.55 -14.50 -8.37
CA ASP A 81 -0.14 -14.50 -9.77
C ASP A 81 1.12 -15.34 -10.02
N ALA A 82 2.10 -15.31 -9.11
CA ALA A 82 3.32 -16.08 -9.25
C ALA A 82 3.08 -17.59 -9.13
N VAL A 83 2.18 -18.02 -8.25
CA VAL A 83 1.77 -19.42 -8.13
C VAL A 83 0.95 -19.86 -9.36
N GLU A 84 -0.03 -19.06 -9.77
CA GLU A 84 -0.84 -19.35 -10.97
C GLU A 84 0.01 -19.50 -12.24
N LYS A 85 1.05 -18.66 -12.37
CA LYS A 85 2.02 -18.72 -13.47
C LYS A 85 3.07 -19.82 -13.30
N ARG A 86 2.98 -20.65 -12.25
CA ARG A 86 3.88 -21.76 -11.94
C ARG A 86 5.35 -21.33 -11.80
N ILE A 87 5.59 -20.11 -11.32
CA ILE A 87 6.94 -19.65 -10.97
C ILE A 87 7.44 -20.45 -9.75
N PHE A 88 6.54 -20.72 -8.80
CA PHE A 88 6.74 -21.63 -7.66
C PHE A 88 5.39 -22.19 -7.20
N THR A 89 5.41 -23.29 -6.44
CA THR A 89 4.21 -23.84 -5.79
C THR A 89 3.89 -23.14 -4.47
N VAL A 90 2.72 -23.39 -3.89
CA VAL A 90 2.35 -22.84 -2.57
C VAL A 90 3.29 -23.34 -1.46
N GLU A 91 3.75 -24.59 -1.53
CA GLU A 91 4.75 -25.14 -0.61
C GLU A 91 6.05 -24.32 -0.66
N GLN A 92 6.55 -24.05 -1.87
CA GLN A 92 7.75 -23.26 -2.08
C GLN A 92 7.56 -21.82 -1.61
N LEU A 93 6.41 -21.21 -1.91
CA LEU A 93 6.05 -19.88 -1.43
C LEU A 93 6.07 -19.82 0.11
N TYR A 94 5.44 -20.78 0.77
CA TYR A 94 5.43 -20.86 2.23
C TYR A 94 6.85 -20.92 2.80
N HIS A 95 7.71 -21.77 2.22
CA HIS A 95 9.11 -21.87 2.64
C HIS A 95 9.88 -20.56 2.42
N HIS A 96 9.72 -19.90 1.27
CA HIS A 96 10.35 -18.61 1.01
C HIS A 96 9.90 -17.53 1.98
N LEU A 97 8.59 -17.46 2.29
CA LEU A 97 8.07 -16.50 3.25
C LEU A 97 8.58 -16.80 4.66
N HIS A 98 8.63 -18.07 5.06
CA HIS A 98 9.16 -18.51 6.35
C HIS A 98 10.64 -18.14 6.50
N GLU A 99 11.47 -18.44 5.51
CA GLU A 99 12.89 -18.08 5.52
C GLU A 99 13.10 -16.56 5.56
N ALA A 100 12.35 -15.81 4.75
CA ALA A 100 12.45 -14.35 4.69
C ALA A 100 12.00 -13.67 6.00
N TRP A 101 11.09 -14.29 6.77
CA TRP A 101 10.60 -13.74 8.03
C TRP A 101 11.61 -13.86 9.17
N GLY A 102 12.43 -14.91 9.15
CA GLY A 102 13.47 -15.15 10.15
C GLY A 102 12.94 -15.76 11.45
N GLN A 103 12.47 -14.93 12.40
CA GLN A 103 12.01 -15.40 13.72
C GLN A 103 10.52 -15.74 13.73
N HIS A 104 10.20 -16.94 14.23
CA HIS A 104 8.85 -17.49 14.24
C HIS A 104 8.34 -17.60 15.67
N GLU A 105 7.48 -16.67 16.05
CA GLU A 105 6.84 -16.67 17.37
C GLU A 105 5.33 -16.88 17.22
N LYS A 106 4.77 -17.65 18.14
CA LYS A 106 3.32 -17.87 18.19
C LYS A 106 2.62 -16.54 18.41
N GLY A 107 1.66 -16.22 17.54
CA GLY A 107 0.93 -14.95 17.57
C GLY A 107 1.65 -13.78 16.89
N SER A 108 2.82 -14.01 16.29
CA SER A 108 3.44 -13.05 15.36
C SER A 108 2.55 -12.80 14.14
N LEU A 109 2.82 -11.72 13.40
CA LEU A 109 2.09 -11.43 12.16
C LEU A 109 2.22 -12.57 11.14
N PHE A 110 3.41 -13.19 11.03
CA PHE A 110 3.60 -14.38 10.19
C PHE A 110 2.67 -15.52 10.58
N SER A 111 2.64 -15.85 11.87
CA SER A 111 1.81 -16.94 12.40
C SER A 111 0.32 -16.68 12.14
N LEU A 112 -0.12 -15.44 12.35
CA LEU A 112 -1.52 -15.03 12.17
C LEU A 112 -1.96 -14.94 10.70
N VAL A 113 -1.03 -14.70 9.77
CA VAL A 113 -1.33 -14.44 8.37
C VAL A 113 -0.96 -15.62 7.47
N VAL A 114 0.32 -15.98 7.44
CA VAL A 114 0.88 -16.97 6.51
C VAL A 114 0.70 -18.39 7.05
N GLU A 115 1.13 -18.65 8.27
CA GLU A 115 1.04 -19.98 8.90
C GLU A 115 -0.44 -20.40 9.06
N ASN A 116 -1.30 -19.50 9.52
CA ASN A 116 -2.73 -19.77 9.61
C ASN A 116 -3.38 -20.09 8.25
N ALA A 117 -2.97 -19.41 7.18
CA ALA A 117 -3.47 -19.69 5.83
C ALA A 117 -2.99 -21.06 5.33
N TRP A 118 -1.72 -21.37 5.58
CA TRP A 118 -1.10 -22.65 5.27
C TRP A 118 -1.81 -23.82 5.95
N GLU A 119 -1.98 -23.77 7.27
CA GLU A 119 -2.64 -24.83 8.04
C GLU A 119 -4.09 -25.06 7.59
N LYS A 120 -4.87 -23.98 7.44
CA LYS A 120 -6.28 -24.08 7.06
C LYS A 120 -6.49 -24.58 5.64
N SER A 121 -5.60 -24.24 4.71
CA SER A 121 -5.67 -24.71 3.32
C SER A 121 -5.51 -26.23 3.21
N ARG A 122 -4.84 -26.86 4.19
CA ARG A 122 -4.57 -28.31 4.22
C ARG A 122 -5.57 -29.10 5.05
N SER A 123 -6.22 -28.48 6.04
CA SER A 123 -7.21 -29.15 6.90
C SER A 123 -8.60 -29.25 6.26
N ASN A 124 -8.91 -28.40 5.28
CA ASN A 124 -10.22 -28.32 4.68
C ASN A 124 -10.35 -29.20 3.44
N SER A 125 -11.18 -30.24 3.54
CA SER A 125 -11.52 -31.17 2.45
C SER A 125 -12.56 -30.63 1.45
N LEU A 126 -12.75 -29.30 1.38
CA LEU A 126 -13.70 -28.68 0.47
C LEU A 126 -13.26 -28.82 -0.99
N SER A 127 -14.23 -28.78 -1.91
CA SER A 127 -14.10 -28.96 -3.37
C SER A 127 -13.12 -28.00 -4.09
N ARG A 128 -12.50 -27.04 -3.40
CA ARG A 128 -11.56 -26.06 -3.99
C ARG A 128 -10.13 -26.54 -3.85
N SER A 129 -9.27 -26.18 -4.79
CA SER A 129 -7.84 -26.50 -4.74
C SER A 129 -7.22 -25.95 -3.44
N THR A 130 -6.18 -26.62 -2.94
CA THR A 130 -5.40 -26.13 -1.78
C THR A 130 -4.83 -24.74 -2.04
N GLU A 131 -4.47 -24.43 -3.29
CA GLU A 131 -3.97 -23.12 -3.72
C GLU A 131 -5.02 -22.02 -3.54
N ASP A 132 -6.24 -22.22 -4.05
CA ASP A 132 -7.35 -21.27 -3.90
C ASP A 132 -7.63 -20.98 -2.42
N GLN A 133 -7.61 -22.03 -1.59
CA GLN A 133 -7.88 -21.91 -0.16
C GLN A 133 -6.76 -21.15 0.56
N PHE A 134 -5.50 -21.43 0.22
CA PHE A 134 -4.36 -20.71 0.77
C PHE A 134 -4.47 -19.20 0.50
N PHE A 135 -4.67 -18.80 -0.76
CA PHE A 135 -4.77 -17.38 -1.11
C PHE A 135 -6.04 -16.71 -0.57
N MET A 136 -7.16 -17.43 -0.49
CA MET A 136 -8.36 -16.93 0.19
C MET A 136 -8.07 -16.59 1.65
N TYR A 137 -7.45 -17.50 2.42
CA TYR A 137 -7.13 -17.25 3.82
C TYR A 137 -6.02 -16.19 3.97
N LEU A 138 -4.99 -16.23 3.13
CA LEU A 138 -3.90 -15.25 3.15
C LEU A 138 -4.46 -13.83 2.94
N ARG A 139 -5.35 -13.65 1.96
CA ARG A 139 -6.01 -12.38 1.67
C ARG A 139 -6.84 -11.89 2.86
N VAL A 140 -7.71 -12.75 3.40
CA VAL A 140 -8.57 -12.40 4.55
C VAL A 140 -7.72 -12.04 5.77
N ASN A 141 -6.69 -12.84 6.09
CA ASN A 141 -5.84 -12.58 7.24
C ASN A 141 -5.03 -11.30 7.07
N THR A 142 -4.45 -11.07 5.89
CA THR A 142 -3.72 -9.84 5.55
C THR A 142 -4.60 -8.61 5.73
N LEU A 143 -5.80 -8.60 5.13
CA LEU A 143 -6.74 -7.48 5.25
C LEU A 143 -7.14 -7.23 6.71
N ASN A 144 -7.46 -8.28 7.46
CA ASN A 144 -7.87 -8.17 8.86
C ASN A 144 -6.77 -7.62 9.78
N LYS A 145 -5.49 -7.77 9.41
CA LYS A 145 -4.36 -7.27 10.22
C LYS A 145 -3.86 -5.90 9.73
N LEU A 146 -3.69 -5.73 8.43
CA LEU A 146 -3.04 -4.54 7.89
C LEU A 146 -3.99 -3.35 7.71
N VAL A 147 -5.27 -3.56 7.40
CA VAL A 147 -6.22 -2.44 7.23
C VAL A 147 -6.45 -1.67 8.54
N PRO A 148 -6.77 -2.33 9.67
CA PRO A 148 -6.91 -1.61 10.95
C PRO A 148 -5.59 -0.97 11.40
N TYR A 149 -4.47 -1.64 11.14
CA TYR A 149 -3.15 -1.10 11.45
C TYR A 149 -2.85 0.19 10.65
N ALA A 150 -3.08 0.19 9.33
CA ALA A 150 -2.89 1.37 8.49
C ALA A 150 -3.80 2.52 8.91
N ALA A 151 -5.08 2.23 9.23
CA ALA A 151 -6.01 3.21 9.74
C ALA A 151 -5.54 3.82 11.07
N GLN A 152 -5.07 2.99 12.01
CA GLN A 152 -4.55 3.46 13.29
C GLN A 152 -3.30 4.33 13.10
N ARG A 153 -2.36 3.89 12.25
CA ARG A 153 -1.16 4.68 11.91
C ARG A 153 -1.52 6.03 11.31
N PHE A 154 -2.55 6.10 10.47
CA PHE A 154 -3.05 7.37 9.95
C PHE A 154 -3.60 8.27 11.06
N ILE A 155 -4.43 7.72 11.95
CA ILE A 155 -5.03 8.46 13.08
C ILE A 155 -3.96 8.99 14.04
N ASP A 156 -2.99 8.14 14.42
CA ASP A 156 -1.91 8.49 15.34
C ASP A 156 -1.03 9.64 14.83
N ASN A 157 -1.00 9.86 13.52
CA ASN A 157 -0.13 10.83 12.85
C ASN A 157 -0.90 11.96 12.15
N LEU A 158 -2.20 12.14 12.45
CA LEU A 158 -3.03 13.20 11.85
C LEU A 158 -2.38 14.58 11.86
N PRO A 159 -1.78 15.07 12.98
CA PRO A 159 -1.16 16.40 12.98
C PRO A 159 -0.03 16.53 11.96
N ALA A 160 0.87 15.54 11.91
CA ALA A 160 2.00 15.53 10.97
C ALA A 160 1.53 15.38 9.52
N ILE A 161 0.53 14.53 9.27
CA ILE A 161 -0.04 14.32 7.93
C ILE A 161 -0.67 15.61 7.40
N PHE A 162 -1.47 16.31 8.21
CA PHE A 162 -2.11 17.57 7.80
C PHE A 162 -1.13 18.73 7.73
N ALA A 163 -0.05 18.71 8.51
CA ALA A 163 1.06 19.67 8.42
C ALA A 163 2.00 19.40 7.22
N GLY A 164 1.90 18.22 6.57
CA GLY A 164 2.75 17.82 5.46
C GLY A 164 4.16 17.38 5.88
N THR A 165 4.33 16.89 7.12
CA THR A 165 5.63 16.53 7.72
C THR A 165 5.71 15.07 8.19
N PHE A 166 4.77 14.23 7.75
CA PHE A 166 4.77 12.78 8.04
C PHE A 166 5.67 12.00 7.09
#